data_AF-A0A369YGJ7-F1
#
_entry.id   AF-A0A369YGJ7-F1
#
_cell.length_a   1.000
_cell.length_b   1.000
_cell.length_c   1.000
_cell.angle_alpha   90.00
_cell.angle_beta   90.00
_cell.angle_gamma   90.00
#
_symmetry.space_group_name_H-M   'P 1'
#
loop_
_entity.id
_entity.type
_entity.pdbx_description
1 polymer ?
#
loop_
_entity_poly.entity_id
_entity_poly.type
_entity_poly.pdbx_seq_one_letter_code
_entity_poly.pdbx_strand_id
1 'polypeptide(L)'
;MKATIKNQPREAKITHFFEIGPRIQSLTFSSLAAHQTLATFTKRLKEKVGGKCRLSAFPQRIYTQNSWKVHITGELGELHLLLNISGRMQLPDLDSHWAARLNIELSDHVDAFWFVKYLMWSLKAEWAVPEILDSVFKEGISYDN
;
A
#
# COMPACT_ATOMS: atom_id res chain seq x y z
N MET A 1 5.47 19.12 -47.87
CA MET A 1 5.14 18.02 -46.93
C MET A 1 5.24 18.54 -45.51
N LYS A 2 4.12 18.62 -44.76
CA LYS A 2 4.15 18.91 -43.31
C LYS A 2 4.12 17.58 -42.58
N ALA A 3 5.13 17.31 -41.75
CA ALA A 3 5.15 16.14 -40.90
C ALA A 3 4.10 16.31 -39.78
N THR A 4 3.06 15.49 -39.82
CA THR A 4 2.11 15.38 -38.71
C THR A 4 2.80 14.62 -37.58
N ILE A 5 3.27 15.35 -36.56
CA ILE A 5 3.74 14.76 -35.31
C ILE A 5 2.51 14.12 -34.66
N LYS A 6 2.40 12.79 -34.74
CA LYS A 6 1.45 12.05 -33.92
C LYS A 6 1.93 12.17 -32.47
N ASN A 7 1.31 13.05 -31.69
CA ASN A 7 1.41 12.99 -30.24
C ASN A 7 0.97 11.58 -29.83
N GLN A 8 1.92 10.74 -29.42
CA GLN A 8 1.59 9.51 -28.69
C GLN A 8 0.74 9.92 -27.49
N PRO A 9 -0.42 9.29 -27.24
CA PRO A 9 -1.14 9.53 -26.01
C PRO A 9 -0.20 9.17 -24.86
N ARG A 10 0.17 10.16 -24.04
CA ARG A 10 0.83 9.89 -22.76
C ARG A 10 -0.10 8.94 -22.01
N GLU A 11 0.38 7.73 -21.70
CA GLU A 11 -0.35 6.85 -20.79
C GLU A 11 -0.73 7.67 -19.56
N ALA A 12 -2.02 7.68 -19.24
CA ALA A 12 -2.52 8.47 -18.13
C ALA A 12 -1.81 7.99 -16.85
N LYS A 13 -1.00 8.88 -16.28
CA LYS A 13 -0.27 8.57 -15.05
C LYS A 13 -1.28 8.31 -13.94
N ILE A 14 -1.19 7.15 -13.30
CA ILE A 14 -1.99 6.83 -12.12
C ILE A 14 -1.63 7.82 -11.02
N THR A 15 -2.62 8.58 -10.52
CA THR A 15 -2.44 9.57 -9.46
C THR A 15 -2.89 9.09 -8.09
N HIS A 16 -3.77 8.09 -8.05
CA HIS A 16 -4.25 7.36 -6.88
C HIS A 16 -4.82 6.01 -7.34
N PHE A 17 -4.91 4.98 -6.49
CA PHE A 17 -5.50 3.69 -6.88
C PHE A 17 -7.03 3.68 -6.73
N PHE A 18 -7.53 4.35 -5.69
CA PHE A 18 -8.91 4.23 -5.27
C PHE A 18 -9.65 5.56 -5.38
N GLU A 19 -10.83 5.52 -5.99
CA GLU A 19 -11.79 6.60 -5.99
C GLU A 19 -12.85 6.32 -4.92
N ILE A 20 -13.12 7.32 -4.09
CA ILE A 20 -14.13 7.24 -3.03
C ILE A 20 -15.16 8.31 -3.29
N GLY A 21 -16.36 7.85 -3.65
CA GLY A 21 -17.51 8.76 -3.75
C GLY A 21 -17.83 9.42 -2.40
N PRO A 22 -18.55 10.55 -2.40
CA PRO A 22 -18.93 11.29 -1.18
C PRO A 22 -19.86 10.52 -0.22
N ARG A 23 -20.18 9.25 -0.52
CA ARG A 23 -21.06 8.37 0.27
C ARG A 23 -20.48 6.96 0.33
N ILE A 24 -20.88 6.22 1.36
CA ILE A 24 -20.38 4.90 1.83
C ILE A 24 -20.27 3.78 0.75
N GLN A 25 -20.82 3.93 -0.45
CA GLN A 25 -21.20 2.76 -1.28
C GLN A 25 -20.48 2.57 -2.62
N SER A 26 -19.57 3.44 -3.05
CA SER A 26 -18.79 3.16 -4.27
C SER A 26 -17.30 3.43 -4.05
N LEU A 27 -16.61 2.41 -3.54
CA LEU A 27 -15.17 2.27 -3.72
C LEU A 27 -14.94 1.72 -5.12
N THR A 28 -14.27 2.49 -5.98
CA THR A 28 -13.88 2.04 -7.32
C THR A 28 -12.39 2.24 -7.54
N PHE A 29 -11.83 1.57 -8.53
CA PHE A 29 -10.50 1.95 -9.00
C PHE A 29 -10.57 3.26 -9.79
N SER A 30 -9.52 4.07 -9.69
CA SER A 30 -9.40 5.33 -10.44
C SER A 30 -9.36 5.13 -11.95
N SER A 31 -8.87 3.96 -12.39
CA SER A 31 -8.81 3.56 -13.78
C SER A 31 -8.62 2.06 -13.91
N LEU A 32 -8.84 1.53 -15.12
CA LEU A 32 -8.49 0.13 -15.43
C LEU A 32 -6.99 -0.14 -15.24
N ALA A 33 -6.13 0.82 -15.61
CA ALA A 33 -4.69 0.72 -15.44
C ALA A 33 -4.29 0.63 -13.96
N ALA A 34 -4.94 1.41 -13.09
CA ALA A 34 -4.76 1.34 -11.65
C ALA A 34 -5.09 -0.05 -11.09
N HIS A 35 -6.23 -0.62 -11.48
CA HIS A 35 -6.62 -1.97 -11.09
C HIS A 35 -5.59 -3.02 -11.56
N GLN A 36 -5.23 -3.01 -12.85
CA GLN A 36 -4.31 -4.00 -13.42
C GLN A 36 -2.91 -3.92 -12.80
N THR A 37 -2.43 -2.70 -12.55
CA THR A 37 -1.15 -2.45 -11.89
C THR A 37 -1.16 -3.03 -10.48
N LEU A 38 -2.20 -2.73 -9.70
CA LEU A 38 -2.29 -3.22 -8.33
C LEU A 38 -2.47 -4.75 -8.27
N ALA A 39 -3.31 -5.32 -9.13
CA ALA A 39 -3.54 -6.76 -9.21
C ALA A 39 -2.26 -7.52 -9.60
N THR A 40 -1.48 -7.00 -10.56
CA THR A 40 -0.18 -7.58 -10.93
C THR A 40 0.80 -7.51 -9.76
N PHE A 41 0.88 -6.35 -9.10
CA PHE A 41 1.75 -6.16 -7.95
C PHE A 41 1.41 -7.13 -6.81
N THR A 42 0.15 -7.23 -6.40
CA THR A 42 -0.26 -8.12 -5.30
C THR A 42 -0.10 -9.59 -5.64
N LYS A 43 -0.27 -9.98 -6.91
CA LYS A 43 0.05 -11.34 -7.38
C LYS A 43 1.51 -11.67 -7.14
N ARG A 44 2.43 -10.75 -7.47
CA ARG A 44 3.88 -10.94 -7.26
C ARG A 44 4.23 -10.99 -5.77
N LEU A 45 3.59 -10.17 -4.93
CA LEU A 45 3.75 -10.29 -3.47
C LEU A 45 3.32 -11.68 -3.00
N LYS A 46 2.17 -12.17 -3.47
CA LYS A 46 1.65 -13.50 -3.10
C LYS A 46 2.58 -14.64 -3.51
N GLU A 47 3.13 -14.58 -4.72
CA GLU A 47 4.14 -15.54 -5.19
C GLU A 47 5.38 -15.56 -4.27
N LYS A 48 5.71 -14.42 -3.67
CA LYS A 48 6.86 -14.26 -2.77
C LYS A 48 6.60 -14.75 -1.34
N VAL A 49 5.42 -14.53 -0.78
CA VAL A 49 5.11 -14.86 0.63
C VAL A 49 4.28 -16.13 0.83
N GLY A 50 3.54 -16.60 -0.17
CA GLY A 50 2.64 -17.74 -0.06
C GLY A 50 1.17 -17.36 0.17
N GLY A 51 0.34 -18.35 0.51
CA GLY A 51 -1.12 -18.27 0.63
C GLY A 51 -1.67 -18.17 2.07
N LYS A 52 -0.90 -18.53 3.11
CA LYS A 52 -1.29 -18.37 4.52
C LYS A 52 -0.62 -17.13 5.11
N CYS A 53 -1.09 -15.97 4.69
CA CYS A 53 -0.50 -14.70 5.08
C CYS A 53 -1.09 -14.17 6.40
N ARG A 54 -0.24 -13.53 7.20
CA ARG A 54 -0.64 -12.56 8.23
C ARG A 54 -0.12 -11.20 7.82
N LEU A 55 -0.91 -10.17 8.06
CA LEU A 55 -0.57 -8.79 7.70
C LEU A 55 -0.77 -7.88 8.91
N SER A 56 0.23 -7.10 9.25
CA SER A 56 0.09 -5.95 10.15
C SER A 56 0.38 -4.67 9.40
N ALA A 57 -0.34 -3.59 9.73
CA ALA A 57 -0.03 -2.27 9.21
C ALA A 57 -0.24 -1.20 10.27
N PHE A 58 0.72 -0.29 10.39
CA PHE A 58 0.69 0.79 11.38
C PHE A 58 1.07 2.12 10.74
N PRO A 59 0.24 3.17 10.90
CA PRO A 59 0.66 4.52 10.55
C PRO A 59 1.79 4.97 11.47
N GLN A 60 2.74 5.71 10.90
CA GLN A 60 3.90 6.23 11.61
C GLN A 60 4.36 7.55 10.98
N ARG A 61 5.11 8.32 11.78
CA ARG A 61 5.83 9.51 11.29
C ARG A 61 7.32 9.19 11.26
N ILE A 62 7.94 9.33 10.09
CA ILE A 62 9.40 9.29 9.94
C ILE A 62 9.83 10.70 9.57
N TYR A 63 10.47 11.40 10.51
CA TYR A 63 10.78 12.83 10.40
C TYR A 63 9.51 13.64 10.03
N THR A 64 9.56 14.42 8.94
CA THR A 64 8.45 15.23 8.43
C THR A 64 7.52 14.45 7.50
N GLN A 65 7.76 13.16 7.26
CA GLN A 65 7.00 12.36 6.31
C GLN A 65 6.06 11.39 7.02
N ASN A 66 4.78 11.42 6.63
CA ASN A 66 3.81 10.42 7.05
C ASN A 66 4.01 9.13 6.25
N SER A 67 3.95 7.98 6.92
CA SER A 67 4.07 6.69 6.27
C SER A 67 3.31 5.59 7.00
N TRP A 68 3.17 4.44 6.37
CA TRP A 68 2.65 3.22 6.99
C TRP A 68 3.70 2.13 6.88
N LYS A 69 4.02 1.48 8.00
CA LYS A 69 4.75 0.21 7.97
C LYS A 69 3.76 -0.89 7.72
N VAL A 70 4.02 -1.73 6.73
CA VAL A 70 3.27 -2.96 6.51
C VAL A 70 4.25 -4.11 6.62
N HIS A 71 3.89 -5.12 7.41
CA HIS A 71 4.64 -6.37 7.49
C HIS A 71 3.71 -7.51 7.13
N ILE A 72 4.16 -8.32 6.17
CA ILE A 72 3.44 -9.47 5.66
C ILE A 72 4.32 -10.68 5.94
N THR A 73 3.78 -11.66 6.66
CA THR A 73 4.44 -12.95 6.90
C THR A 73 3.60 -14.04 6.28
N GLY A 74 4.20 -14.89 5.47
CA GLY A 74 3.56 -16.10 4.95
C GLY A 74 4.49 -17.29 5.04
N GLU A 75 4.04 -18.44 4.55
CA GLU A 75 4.77 -19.70 4.68
C GLU A 75 6.06 -19.76 3.83
N LEU A 76 6.17 -18.94 2.78
CA LEU A 76 7.36 -18.89 1.91
C LEU A 76 8.35 -17.80 2.30
N GLY A 77 7.97 -16.92 3.23
CA GLY A 77 8.82 -15.84 3.72
C GLY A 77 8.03 -14.61 4.15
N GLU A 78 8.73 -13.50 4.28
CA GLU A 78 8.16 -12.23 4.74
C GLU A 78 8.51 -11.06 3.84
N LEU A 79 7.71 -10.00 3.95
CA LEU A 79 7.89 -8.74 3.23
C LEU A 79 7.65 -7.56 4.16
N HIS A 80 8.55 -6.59 4.08
CA HIS A 80 8.39 -5.29 4.70
C HIS A 80 8.09 -4.25 3.63
N LEU A 81 6.95 -3.58 3.73
CA LEU A 81 6.59 -2.45 2.89
C LEU A 81 6.62 -1.17 3.71
N LEU A 82 7.08 -0.10 3.08
CA LEU A 82 6.96 1.26 3.60
C LEU A 82 6.09 2.06 2.63
N LEU A 83 4.86 2.38 3.05
CA LEU A 83 3.95 3.21 2.27
C LEU A 83 4.19 4.68 2.63
N ASN A 84 4.88 5.39 1.76
CA ASN A 84 5.19 6.81 1.88
C ASN A 84 4.02 7.65 1.36
N ILE A 85 3.53 8.58 2.17
CA ILE A 85 2.47 9.51 1.76
C ILE A 85 3.15 10.74 1.16
N SER A 86 3.09 10.88 -0.17
CA SER A 86 3.89 11.87 -0.90
C SER A 86 3.14 12.62 -2.00
N GLY A 87 1.83 12.38 -2.17
CA GLY A 87 1.04 13.04 -3.22
C GLY A 87 1.30 12.50 -4.63
N ARG A 88 2.01 11.37 -4.75
CA ARG A 88 2.29 10.69 -6.03
C ARG A 88 2.16 9.19 -5.88
N MET A 89 2.02 8.49 -7.00
CA MET A 89 1.96 7.03 -7.06
C MET A 89 3.22 6.46 -7.68
N GLN A 90 3.85 5.52 -6.97
CA GLN A 90 4.96 4.74 -7.47
C GLN A 90 5.04 3.40 -6.73
N LEU A 91 4.94 2.30 -7.48
CA LEU A 91 5.28 0.98 -6.97
C LEU A 91 6.76 0.71 -7.26
N PRO A 92 7.45 -0.08 -6.41
CA PRO A 92 8.80 -0.52 -6.69
C PRO A 92 8.79 -1.55 -7.82
N ASP A 93 9.90 -1.63 -8.54
CA ASP A 93 10.11 -2.72 -9.49
C ASP A 93 10.34 -4.03 -8.71
N LEU A 94 9.72 -5.11 -9.17
CA LEU A 94 9.76 -6.43 -8.52
C LEU A 94 10.57 -7.41 -9.36
N ASP A 95 11.87 -7.12 -9.41
CA ASP A 95 12.90 -7.93 -10.05
C ASP A 95 13.19 -9.23 -9.27
N SER A 96 14.16 -10.01 -9.75
CA SER A 96 14.62 -11.23 -9.08
C SER A 96 15.23 -10.98 -7.69
N HIS A 97 15.76 -9.78 -7.45
CA HIS A 97 16.38 -9.39 -6.18
C HIS A 97 15.52 -8.39 -5.43
N TRP A 98 14.70 -8.89 -4.52
CA TRP A 98 13.83 -8.06 -3.71
C TRP A 98 14.64 -7.31 -2.65
N ALA A 99 14.44 -6.00 -2.56
CA ALA A 99 15.00 -5.22 -1.46
C ALA A 99 14.44 -5.70 -0.12
N ALA A 100 15.25 -5.57 0.95
CA ALA A 100 14.82 -5.92 2.31
C ALA A 100 13.56 -5.16 2.76
N ARG A 101 13.36 -3.95 2.22
CA ARG A 101 12.13 -3.16 2.40
C ARG A 101 11.72 -2.53 1.07
N LEU A 102 10.49 -2.75 0.67
CA LEU A 102 9.90 -2.17 -0.52
C LEU A 102 9.28 -0.81 -0.19
N ASN A 103 9.76 0.25 -0.85
CA ASN A 103 9.19 1.59 -0.69
C ASN A 103 8.11 1.80 -1.75
N ILE A 104 6.93 2.25 -1.31
CA ILE A 104 5.77 2.49 -2.14
C ILE A 104 5.33 3.93 -1.90
N GLU A 105 5.21 4.71 -2.96
CA GLU A 105 4.70 6.08 -2.87
C GLU A 105 3.20 6.06 -3.13
N LEU A 106 2.42 6.63 -2.21
CA LEU A 106 0.97 6.75 -2.29
C LEU A 106 0.55 8.22 -2.23
N SER A 107 -0.61 8.51 -2.83
CA SER A 107 -1.14 9.86 -2.93
C SER A 107 -1.46 10.44 -1.55
N ASP A 108 -2.23 9.71 -0.76
CA ASP A 108 -2.73 10.14 0.53
C ASP A 108 -2.96 8.95 1.49
N HIS A 109 -3.47 9.26 2.68
CA HIS A 109 -3.81 8.26 3.69
C HIS A 109 -5.02 7.39 3.32
N VAL A 110 -5.88 7.88 2.45
CA VAL A 110 -7.07 7.16 1.99
C VAL A 110 -6.62 6.02 1.06
N ASP A 111 -5.73 6.32 0.11
CA ASP A 111 -5.06 5.32 -0.72
C ASP A 111 -4.31 4.30 0.14
N ALA A 112 -3.56 4.75 1.16
CA ALA A 112 -2.82 3.85 2.04
C ALA A 112 -3.73 2.86 2.78
N PHE A 113 -4.85 3.35 3.32
CA PHE A 113 -5.82 2.49 3.99
C PHE A 113 -6.39 1.44 3.04
N TRP A 114 -6.87 1.86 1.86
CA TRP A 114 -7.48 0.92 0.90
C TRP A 114 -6.46 0.01 0.24
N PHE A 115 -5.23 0.45 0.06
CA PHE A 115 -4.13 -0.39 -0.38
C PHE A 115 -3.89 -1.53 0.61
N VAL A 116 -3.83 -1.22 1.90
CA VAL A 116 -3.71 -2.24 2.96
C VAL A 116 -4.91 -3.19 2.96
N LYS A 117 -6.14 -2.68 2.83
CA LYS A 117 -7.33 -3.54 2.73
C LYS A 117 -7.31 -4.43 1.49
N TYR A 118 -6.86 -3.90 0.35
CA TYR A 118 -6.71 -4.66 -0.88
C TYR A 118 -5.65 -5.76 -0.77
N LEU A 119 -4.53 -5.49 -0.07
CA LEU A 119 -3.53 -6.51 0.25
C LEU A 119 -4.11 -7.62 1.10
N MET A 120 -4.83 -7.27 2.18
CA MET A 120 -5.48 -8.28 3.04
C MET A 120 -6.40 -9.19 2.22
N TRP A 121 -7.25 -8.60 1.38
CA TRP A 121 -8.19 -9.35 0.55
C TRP A 121 -7.47 -10.23 -0.49
N SER A 122 -6.51 -9.66 -1.25
CA SER A 122 -5.80 -10.34 -2.33
C SER A 122 -4.94 -11.52 -1.83
N LEU A 123 -4.32 -11.32 -0.67
CA LEU A 123 -3.46 -12.31 -0.02
C LEU A 123 -4.24 -13.29 0.85
N LYS A 124 -5.55 -13.09 1.04
CA LYS A 124 -6.36 -13.80 2.04
C LYS A 124 -5.71 -13.76 3.43
N ALA A 125 -5.14 -12.61 3.77
CA ALA A 125 -4.35 -12.47 4.97
C ALA A 125 -5.21 -12.26 6.21
N GLU A 126 -4.82 -12.88 7.32
CA GLU A 126 -5.34 -12.56 8.64
C GLU A 126 -4.68 -11.28 9.16
N TRP A 127 -5.46 -10.43 9.81
CA TRP A 127 -4.90 -9.22 10.41
C TRP A 127 -4.15 -9.56 11.69
N ALA A 128 -2.85 -9.28 11.71
CA ALA A 128 -2.03 -9.37 12.91
C ALA A 128 -2.17 -8.07 13.72
N VAL A 129 -3.25 -7.92 14.49
CA VAL A 129 -3.24 -6.96 15.61
C VAL A 129 -2.38 -7.59 16.71
N PRO A 130 -1.50 -6.83 17.38
CA PRO A 130 -1.04 -7.22 18.70
C PRO A 130 -2.28 -7.37 19.61
N GLU A 131 -2.48 -8.54 20.23
CA GLU A 131 -3.61 -8.79 21.14
C GLU A 131 -3.62 -7.82 22.33
N ILE A 132 -2.46 -7.25 22.64
CA ILE A 132 -2.25 -6.30 23.73
C ILE A 132 -1.58 -5.05 23.16
N LEU A 133 -2.32 -3.95 23.15
CA LEU A 133 -1.80 -2.64 22.74
C LEU A 133 -1.18 -1.86 23.89
N ASP A 134 -1.27 -2.35 25.14
CA ASP A 134 -0.73 -1.68 26.34
C ASP A 134 0.77 -1.39 26.21
N SER A 135 1.50 -2.27 25.53
CA SER A 135 2.93 -2.07 25.22
C SER A 135 3.20 -0.95 24.20
N VAL A 136 2.20 -0.62 23.36
CA VAL A 136 2.24 0.45 22.36
C VAL A 136 1.89 1.79 23.02
N PHE A 137 0.88 1.79 23.89
CA PHE A 137 0.47 2.93 24.70
C PHE A 137 1.21 2.93 26.04
N LYS A 138 2.52 3.24 26.03
CA LYS A 138 3.27 3.38 27.29
C LYS A 138 2.50 4.25 28.30
N GLU A 139 2.36 3.76 29.52
CA GLU A 139 1.89 4.52 30.68
C GLU A 139 2.74 5.79 30.82
N GLY A 140 2.19 6.93 30.39
CA GLY A 140 2.95 8.18 30.33
C GLY A 140 2.08 9.43 30.42
N ILE A 141 0.82 9.27 30.83
CA ILE A 141 -0.02 10.39 31.22
C ILE A 141 -0.44 10.13 32.66
N SER A 142 0.37 10.60 33.63
CA SER A 142 -0.21 10.91 34.93
C SER A 142 -1.11 12.12 34.70
N TYR A 143 -2.40 11.96 34.97
CA TYR A 143 -3.23 13.12 35.20
C TYR A 143 -2.89 13.56 36.62
N ASP A 144 -1.94 14.49 36.74
CA ASP A 144 -1.76 15.21 37.99
C ASP A 144 -3.05 16.03 38.20
N ASN A 145 -3.77 15.71 39.29
CA ASN A 145 -4.95 16.44 39.76
C ASN A 145 -4.59 17.85 40.21
#